data_AF-A0A401G7H5-F1
#
_entry.id   AF-A0A401G7H5-F1
#
_cell.length_a   1.000
_cell.length_b   1.000
_cell.length_c   1.000
_cell.angle_alpha   90.00
_cell.angle_beta   90.00
_cell.angle_gamma   90.00
#
_symmetry.space_group_name_H-M   'P 1'
#
loop_
_entity.id
_entity.type
_entity.pdbx_description
1 polymer ?
#
loop_
_entity_poly.entity_id
_entity_poly.type
_entity_poly.pdbx_seq_one_letter_code
_entity_poly.pdbx_strand_id
1 'polypeptide(L)'
;MCFVEVIDTAGQEEYATLRDQWVREGQGFILVYSIASRATFDHLDVFRQAMLKFEREVSREDGAALARSFGCEFLETSAKTAHNVERLFIYLVRLLRSTKQQEQGLQGPGRVQKEEKKRKCIIM
;
A
#
# COMPACT_ATOMS: atom_id res chain seq x y z
N MET A 1 23.29 9.43 22.86
CA MET A 1 22.64 10.69 23.25
C MET A 1 21.64 11.01 22.15
N CYS A 2 20.34 11.08 22.45
CA CYS A 2 19.33 11.46 21.46
C CYS A 2 19.10 12.97 21.57
N PHE A 3 19.27 13.68 20.47
CA PHE A 3 18.93 15.09 20.36
C PHE A 3 17.58 15.21 19.66
N VAL A 4 16.72 16.08 20.17
CA VAL A 4 15.44 16.41 19.54
C VAL A 4 15.56 17.84 19.03
N GLU A 5 15.43 18.00 17.72
CA GLU A 5 15.38 19.30 17.06
C GLU A 5 13.92 19.63 16.74
N VAL A 6 13.46 20.82 17.14
CA VAL A 6 12.09 21.29 16.89
C VAL A 6 12.18 22.42 15.88
N ILE A 7 11.53 22.24 14.74
CA ILE A 7 11.48 23.23 13.65
C ILE A 7 10.11 23.91 13.71
N ASP A 8 10.09 25.21 14.01
CA ASP A 8 8.88 26.04 13.92
C ASP A 8 8.66 26.47 12.46
N THR A 9 7.48 26.15 11.93
CA THR A 9 7.13 26.36 10.52
C THR A 9 6.08 27.46 10.33
N ALA A 10 5.63 28.10 11.42
CA ALA A 10 4.61 29.14 11.40
C ALA A 10 4.98 30.30 10.46
N GLY A 11 4.10 30.62 9.51
CA GLY A 11 4.30 31.71 8.55
C GLY A 11 5.27 31.43 7.40
N GLN A 12 5.86 30.23 7.32
CA GLN A 12 6.60 29.75 6.13
C GLN A 12 5.84 28.69 5.34
N GLU A 13 4.58 28.48 5.70
CA GLU A 13 3.75 27.40 5.19
C GLU A 13 3.32 27.56 3.73
N GLU A 14 3.71 28.63 3.06
CA GLU A 14 3.44 28.86 1.63
C GLU A 14 4.57 28.35 0.74
N TYR A 15 5.77 28.12 1.28
CA TYR A 15 6.93 27.65 0.52
C TYR A 15 6.94 26.13 0.39
N ALA A 16 6.40 25.62 -0.72
CA ALA A 16 6.30 24.19 -1.00
C ALA A 16 7.65 23.43 -0.92
N THR A 17 8.76 24.04 -1.37
CA THR A 17 10.08 23.41 -1.36
C THR A 17 10.66 23.20 0.04
N LEU A 18 10.52 24.17 0.94
CA LEU A 18 10.96 24.04 2.33
C LEU A 18 10.14 22.99 3.09
N ARG A 19 8.83 22.99 2.83
CA ARG A 19 7.90 21.98 3.37
C ARG A 19 8.32 20.56 2.98
N ASP A 20 8.64 20.33 1.71
CA ASP A 20 9.05 19.03 1.21
C ASP A 20 10.36 18.53 1.84
N GLN A 21 11.30 19.45 2.13
CA GLN A 21 12.53 19.12 2.82
C GLN A 21 12.26 18.74 4.28
N TRP A 22 11.52 19.56 5.02
CA TRP A 22 11.19 19.30 6.43
C TRP A 22 10.39 18.01 6.60
N VAL A 23 9.48 17.72 5.67
CA VAL A 23 8.70 16.48 5.68
C VAL A 23 9.57 15.25 5.37
N ARG A 24 10.62 15.41 4.57
CA ARG A 24 11.55 14.30 4.26
C ARG A 24 12.51 14.00 5.41
N GLU A 25 13.01 15.03 6.07
CA GLU A 25 14.02 14.89 7.12
C GLU A 25 13.41 14.66 8.51
N GLY A 26 12.16 15.11 8.71
CA GLY A 26 11.44 15.00 9.98
C GLY A 26 11.07 13.55 10.33
N GLN A 27 11.41 13.15 11.55
CA GLN A 27 11.04 11.83 12.10
C GLN A 27 9.67 11.83 12.79
N GLY A 28 9.11 13.03 13.05
CA GLY A 28 7.82 13.21 13.70
C GLY A 28 7.27 14.59 13.41
N PHE A 29 5.94 14.68 13.35
CA PHE A 29 5.24 15.89 12.98
C PHE A 29 4.13 16.22 13.97
N ILE A 30 4.03 17.49 14.35
CA ILE A 30 2.92 18.02 15.16
C ILE A 30 2.12 18.96 14.25
N LEU A 31 0.85 18.61 14.01
CA LEU A 31 -0.08 19.42 13.26
C LEU A 31 -0.91 20.26 14.25
N VAL A 32 -0.83 21.59 14.14
CA VAL A 32 -1.50 22.54 15.03
C VAL A 32 -2.53 23.33 14.22
N TYR A 33 -3.72 23.57 14.80
CA TYR A 33 -4.77 24.40 14.20
C TYR A 33 -5.47 25.22 15.28
N SER A 34 -6.21 26.25 14.86
CA SER A 34 -7.00 27.08 15.77
C SER A 34 -8.45 26.60 15.83
N ILE A 35 -8.95 26.34 17.04
CA ILE A 35 -10.37 25.99 17.26
C ILE A 35 -11.33 27.12 16.86
N ALA A 36 -10.83 28.36 16.77
CA ALA A 36 -11.61 29.52 16.36
C ALA A 36 -11.72 29.68 14.83
N SER A 37 -11.01 28.88 14.03
CA SER A 37 -11.00 29.00 12.57
C SER A 37 -10.99 27.64 11.89
N ARG A 38 -12.14 27.26 11.30
CA ARG A 38 -12.29 26.02 10.53
C ARG A 38 -11.33 25.94 9.34
N ALA A 39 -11.02 27.08 8.71
CA ALA A 39 -10.06 27.12 7.61
C ALA A 39 -8.70 26.51 8.01
N THR A 40 -8.19 26.82 9.22
CA THR A 40 -6.90 26.26 9.69
C THR A 40 -6.94 24.75 9.88
N PHE A 41 -8.11 24.18 10.20
CA PHE A 41 -8.30 22.74 10.30
C PHE A 41 -8.29 22.08 8.92
N ASP A 42 -8.99 22.66 7.94
CA ASP A 42 -9.06 22.08 6.59
C ASP A 42 -7.68 22.10 5.89
N HIS A 43 -6.81 23.07 6.23
CA HIS A 43 -5.41 23.08 5.76
C HIS A 43 -4.59 21.87 6.24
N LEU A 44 -4.90 21.28 7.41
CA LEU A 44 -4.16 20.13 7.94
C LEU A 44 -4.22 18.92 7.03
N ASP A 45 -5.32 18.71 6.32
CA ASP A 45 -5.46 17.60 5.39
C ASP A 45 -4.46 17.71 4.23
N VAL A 46 -4.13 18.93 3.80
CA VAL A 46 -3.13 19.17 2.75
C VAL A 46 -1.74 18.76 3.25
N PHE A 47 -1.36 19.17 4.46
CA PHE A 47 -0.08 18.78 5.07
C PHE A 47 0.01 17.28 5.31
N ARG A 48 -1.07 16.68 5.82
CA ARG A 48 -1.16 15.24 6.04
C ARG A 48 -0.98 14.45 4.73
N GLN A 49 -1.61 14.90 3.65
CA GLN A 49 -1.45 14.26 2.35
C GLN A 49 -0.03 14.40 1.81
N ALA A 50 0.63 15.56 2.01
CA ALA A 50 2.02 15.74 1.64
C ALA A 50 2.92 14.76 2.42
N MET A 51 2.74 14.64 3.73
CA MET A 51 3.48 13.69 4.57
C MET A 51 3.34 12.24 4.12
N LEU A 52 2.12 11.79 3.84
CA LEU A 52 1.87 10.44 3.36
C LEU A 52 2.53 10.14 2.01
N LYS A 53 2.79 11.16 1.18
CA LYS A 53 3.54 10.98 -0.08
C LYS A 53 5.02 10.70 0.18
N PHE A 54 5.61 11.29 1.21
CA PHE A 54 7.02 11.08 1.55
C PHE A 54 7.29 9.77 2.30
N GLU A 55 6.30 9.18 2.96
CA GLU A 55 6.41 7.80 3.47
C GLU A 55 6.50 6.74 2.34
N ARG A 56 6.13 7.09 1.10
CA ARG A 56 6.21 6.16 -0.02
C ARG A 56 7.67 6.01 -0.47
N GLU A 57 8.32 4.96 0.00
CA GLU A 57 9.70 4.63 -0.40
C GLU A 57 9.79 3.96 -1.78
N VAL A 58 8.73 3.30 -2.23
CA VAL A 58 8.71 2.55 -3.49
C VAL A 58 7.59 3.08 -4.39
N SER A 59 7.96 3.45 -5.63
CA SER A 59 6.99 3.87 -6.63
C SER A 59 6.11 2.69 -7.07
N ARG A 60 4.92 3.00 -7.60
CA ARG A 60 4.02 1.96 -8.12
C ARG A 60 4.69 1.23 -9.29
N GLU A 61 5.42 1.97 -10.11
CA GLU A 61 6.10 1.52 -11.31
C GLU A 61 7.21 0.51 -10.96
N ASP A 62 8.02 0.81 -9.93
CA ASP A 62 9.08 -0.06 -9.44
C ASP A 62 8.51 -1.34 -8.84
N GLY A 63 7.50 -1.23 -7.98
CA GLY A 63 6.82 -2.39 -7.40
C GLY A 63 6.21 -3.29 -8.48
N ALA A 64 5.57 -2.69 -9.50
CA ALA A 64 5.03 -3.43 -10.63
C ALA A 64 6.12 -4.05 -11.52
N ALA A 65 7.25 -3.38 -11.71
CA ALA A 65 8.38 -3.92 -12.46
C ALA A 65 8.99 -5.15 -11.78
N LEU A 66 9.16 -5.10 -10.46
CA LEU A 66 9.65 -6.23 -9.68
C LEU A 66 8.68 -7.41 -9.70
N ALA A 67 7.36 -7.16 -9.57
CA ALA A 67 6.37 -8.22 -9.66
C ALA A 67 6.41 -8.91 -11.05
N ARG A 68 6.52 -8.13 -12.13
CA ARG A 68 6.66 -8.66 -13.49
C ARG A 68 7.91 -9.54 -13.66
N SER A 69 9.05 -9.15 -13.07
CA SER A 69 10.28 -9.96 -13.17
C SER A 69 10.15 -11.31 -12.44
N PHE A 70 9.29 -11.40 -11.42
CA PHE A 70 8.97 -12.65 -10.73
C PHE A 70 7.81 -13.44 -11.38
N GLY A 71 7.21 -12.93 -12.46
CA GLY A 71 6.02 -13.53 -13.06
C GLY A 71 4.79 -13.43 -12.15
N CYS A 72 4.78 -12.48 -11.23
CA CYS A 72 3.69 -12.22 -10.31
C CYS A 72 2.84 -11.03 -10.77
N GLU A 73 1.59 -11.03 -10.34
CA GLU A 73 0.75 -9.87 -10.45
C GLU A 73 0.97 -8.87 -9.32
N PHE A 74 0.73 -7.60 -9.64
CA PHE A 74 0.93 -6.49 -8.72
C PHE A 74 -0.39 -5.79 -8.40
N LEU A 75 -0.67 -5.60 -7.11
CA LEU A 75 -1.82 -4.85 -6.62
C LEU A 75 -1.42 -4.07 -5.35
N GLU A 76 -1.55 -2.74 -5.37
CA GLU A 76 -1.38 -1.93 -4.16
C GLU A 76 -2.56 -2.12 -3.22
N THR A 77 -2.31 -2.32 -1.93
CA THR A 77 -3.35 -2.46 -0.92
C THR A 77 -3.00 -1.66 0.34
N SER A 78 -4.00 -1.30 1.13
CA SER A 78 -3.79 -0.72 2.47
C SER A 78 -4.66 -1.46 3.47
N ALA A 79 -4.01 -2.20 4.39
CA ALA A 79 -4.69 -2.86 5.49
C ALA A 79 -5.38 -1.83 6.42
N LYS A 80 -4.78 -0.64 6.58
CA LYS A 80 -5.29 0.43 7.47
C LYS A 80 -6.62 1.01 6.99
N THR A 81 -6.77 1.22 5.69
CA THR A 81 -7.97 1.84 5.10
C THR A 81 -8.86 0.84 4.35
N ALA A 82 -8.53 -0.45 4.43
CA ALA A 82 -9.12 -1.52 3.63
C ALA A 82 -9.04 -1.31 2.10
N HIS A 83 -8.19 -0.39 1.62
CA HIS A 83 -8.05 -0.11 0.20
C HIS A 83 -7.56 -1.35 -0.56
N ASN A 84 -8.30 -1.77 -1.58
CA ASN A 84 -8.05 -2.94 -2.42
C ASN A 84 -7.93 -4.29 -1.69
N VAL A 85 -8.20 -4.37 -0.39
CA VAL A 85 -8.08 -5.62 0.37
C VAL A 85 -9.10 -6.65 -0.11
N GLU A 86 -10.37 -6.27 -0.25
CA GLU A 86 -11.40 -7.17 -0.80
C GLU A 86 -11.08 -7.60 -2.23
N ARG A 87 -10.66 -6.63 -3.07
CA ARG A 87 -10.26 -6.89 -4.45
C ARG A 87 -9.11 -7.89 -4.53
N LEU A 88 -8.10 -7.79 -3.66
CA LEU A 88 -6.99 -8.71 -3.57
C LEU A 88 -7.47 -10.16 -3.34
N PHE A 89 -8.35 -10.37 -2.35
CA PHE A 89 -8.86 -11.70 -2.04
C PHE A 89 -9.74 -12.26 -3.16
N ILE A 90 -10.64 -11.46 -3.73
CA ILE A 90 -11.46 -11.86 -4.87
C ILE A 90 -10.57 -12.26 -6.05
N TYR A 91 -9.53 -11.46 -6.31
CA TYR A 91 -8.59 -11.70 -7.38
C TYR A 91 -7.85 -13.03 -7.20
N LEU A 92 -7.27 -13.25 -6.03
CA LEU A 92 -6.52 -14.46 -5.69
C LEU A 92 -7.39 -15.72 -5.80
N VAL A 93 -8.62 -15.69 -5.29
CA VAL A 93 -9.54 -16.84 -5.36
C VAL A 93 -9.87 -17.18 -6.82
N ARG A 94 -10.05 -16.16 -7.68
CA ARG A 94 -10.28 -16.37 -9.12
C ARG A 94 -9.07 -17.00 -9.78
N LEU A 95 -7.87 -16.47 -9.52
CA LEU A 95 -6.62 -17.01 -10.06
C LEU A 95 -6.42 -18.49 -9.70
N LEU A 96 -6.57 -18.83 -8.41
CA LEU A 96 -6.42 -20.21 -7.92
C LEU A 96 -7.42 -21.20 -8.54
N ARG A 97 -8.66 -20.75 -8.83
CA ARG A 97 -9.67 -21.59 -9.50
C ARG A 97 -9.29 -21.85 -10.96
N SER A 98 -8.79 -20.85 -11.67
CA SER A 98 -8.38 -20.96 -13.07
C SER A 98 -7.18 -21.91 -13.24
N THR A 99 -6.19 -21.84 -12.35
CA THR A 99 -5.01 -22.73 -12.40
C THR A 99 -5.39 -24.21 -12.24
N LYS A 100 -6.32 -24.52 -11.32
CA LYS A 100 -6.80 -25.90 -11.11
C LYS A 100 -7.48 -26.50 -12.34
N GLN A 101 -8.20 -25.68 -13.10
CA GLN A 101 -8.90 -26.14 -14.31
C GLN A 101 -7.91 -26.44 -15.45
N GLN A 102 -6.83 -25.67 -15.57
CA GLN A 102 -5.77 -25.94 -16.56
C GLN A 102 -4.99 -27.22 -16.26
N GLU A 103 -4.67 -27.49 -14.99
CA GLU A 103 -3.98 -28.73 -14.59
C GLU A 103 -4.83 -29.99 -14.86
N GLN A 104 -6.15 -29.89 -14.80
CA GLN A 104 -7.07 -31.00 -15.05
C GLN A 104 -7.33 -31.28 -16.54
N GLY A 105 -7.07 -30.30 -17.43
CA GLY A 105 -7.25 -30.45 -18.88
C GLY A 105 -6.13 -31.20 -19.62
N LEU A 106 -5.01 -31.50 -18.96
CA LEU A 106 -3.84 -32.19 -19.54
C LEU A 106 -3.76 -33.69 -19.17
N GLN A 107 -4.74 -34.23 -18.42
CA GLN A 107 -4.76 -35.66 -18.07
C GLN A 107 -5.33 -36.48 -19.24
N GLY A 108 -4.44 -37.11 -20.00
CA GLY A 108 -4.78 -38.11 -21.02
C GLY A 108 -5.58 -39.29 -20.45
N PRO A 109 -6.24 -40.09 -21.32
CA PRO A 109 -7.19 -41.10 -20.89
C PRO A 109 -6.46 -42.27 -20.23
N GLY A 110 -6.53 -42.35 -18.91
CA GLY A 110 -6.15 -43.55 -18.17
C GLY A 110 -5.45 -43.28 -16.85
N ARG A 111 -6.21 -43.06 -15.77
CA ARG A 111 -5.80 -43.45 -14.42
C ARG A 111 -7.00 -43.56 -13.48
N VAL A 112 -6.96 -44.61 -12.67
CA VAL A 112 -7.87 -44.96 -11.58
C VAL A 112 -8.21 -43.72 -10.73
N GLN A 113 -9.49 -43.51 -10.41
CA GLN A 113 -9.96 -42.47 -9.49
C GLN A 113 -9.40 -42.73 -8.09
N LYS A 114 -8.19 -42.24 -7.81
CA LYS A 114 -7.69 -42.08 -6.45
C LYS A 114 -8.36 -40.82 -5.92
N GLU A 115 -9.07 -40.90 -4.78
CA GLU A 115 -9.59 -39.70 -4.09
C GLU A 115 -8.45 -38.68 -3.92
N GLU A 116 -8.48 -37.62 -4.74
CA GLU A 116 -7.56 -36.51 -4.57
C GLU A 116 -7.92 -35.80 -3.27
N LYS A 117 -7.11 -36.01 -2.23
CA LYS A 117 -7.21 -35.23 -0.99
C LYS A 117 -7.12 -33.74 -1.38
N LYS A 118 -8.23 -33.02 -1.23
CA LYS A 118 -8.30 -31.58 -1.52
C LYS A 118 -7.14 -30.87 -0.80
N ARG A 119 -6.17 -30.36 -1.56
CA ARG A 119 -5.09 -29.54 -1.02
C ARG A 119 -5.72 -28.28 -0.41
N LYS A 120 -5.57 -28.11 0.90
CA LYS A 120 -5.96 -26.88 1.60
C LYS A 120 -5.01 -25.77 1.15
N CYS A 121 -5.55 -24.70 0.60
CA CYS A 121 -4.80 -23.48 0.32
C CYS A 121 -5.02 -22.54 1.50
N ILE A 122 -3.95 -22.15 2.18
CA ILE A 122 -3.98 -21.22 3.32
C ILE A 122 -3.35 -19.92 2.81
N ILE A 123 -4.07 -18.81 2.98
CA ILE A 123 -3.57 -17.47 2.71
C ILE A 123 -3.05 -16.95 4.06
N MET A 124 -1.76 -16.61 4.15
CA MET A 124 -1.14 -16.03 5.34
C MET A 124 -1.14 -14.51 5.25
#